data_AF-A0A3S4IWZ4-F1
#
_entry.id   AF-A0A3S4IWZ4-F1
#
_cell.length_a   1.000
_cell.length_b   1.000
_cell.length_c   1.000
_cell.angle_alpha   90.00
_cell.angle_beta   90.00
_cell.angle_gamma   90.00
#
_symmetry.space_group_name_H-M   'P 1'
#
loop_
_entity.id
_entity.type
_entity.pdbx_description
1 polymer ?
#
loop_
_entity_poly.entity_id
_entity_poly.type
_entity_poly.pdbx_seq_one_letter_code
_entity_poly.pdbx_strand_id
1 'polypeptide(L)' 'MVTSLKIAFIGEAVSGFGGMETVISNVIHTFENSSPKINCEMFFFCRNDKMDKAWLKEIKYAQSFSNIKLSFLRPS' A
#
# COMPACT_ATOMS: atom_id res chain seq x y z
N MET A 1 11.94 -16.09 -20.73
CA MET A 1 11.88 -14.67 -20.31
C MET A 1 11.07 -14.63 -19.02
N VAL A 2 11.70 -14.54 -17.84
CA VAL A 2 10.95 -14.44 -16.58
C VAL A 2 10.59 -12.97 -16.42
N THR A 3 9.33 -12.62 -16.69
CA THR A 3 8.81 -11.30 -16.35
C THR A 3 8.86 -11.17 -14.83
N SER A 4 9.69 -10.27 -14.30
CA SER A 4 9.67 -9.96 -12.86
C SER A 4 8.31 -9.39 -12.51
N LEU A 5 7.53 -10.11 -11.71
CA LEU A 5 6.20 -9.69 -11.29
C LEU A 5 6.33 -8.55 -10.28
N LYS A 6 5.52 -7.51 -10.45
CA LYS A 6 5.42 -6.38 -9.53
C LYS A 6 3.95 -6.12 -9.19
N ILE A 7 3.64 -6.00 -7.90
CA ILE A 7 2.31 -5.66 -7.40
C ILE A 7 2.37 -4.28 -6.73
N ALA A 8 1.42 -3.41 -7.05
CA ALA A 8 1.23 -2.12 -6.41
C ALA A 8 -0.03 -2.15 -5.54
N PHE A 9 0.12 -1.92 -4.23
CA PHE A 9 -0.99 -1.77 -3.30
C PHE A 9 -1.29 -0.28 -3.13
N ILE A 10 -2.54 0.12 -3.40
CA ILE A 10 -2.93 1.54 -3.40
C ILE A 10 -4.10 1.79 -2.44
N GLY A 11 -4.08 2.92 -1.74
CA GLY A 11 -5.15 3.30 -0.81
C GLY A 11 -5.08 4.75 -0.35
N GLU A 12 -6.16 5.24 0.26
CA GLU A 12 -6.06 6.47 1.06
C GLU A 12 -5.22 6.21 2.32
N ALA A 13 -4.59 7.26 2.86
CA ALA A 13 -3.83 7.16 4.10
C ALA A 13 -4.68 6.61 5.26
N VAL A 14 -4.12 5.66 6.00
CA VAL A 14 -4.76 4.96 7.12
C VAL A 14 -4.23 5.46 8.46
N SER A 15 -4.68 4.86 9.57
CA SER A 15 -4.13 5.21 10.89
C SER A 15 -2.71 4.69 11.08
N GLY A 16 -2.40 3.51 10.54
CA GLY A 16 -1.11 2.83 10.72
C GLY A 16 -1.11 1.79 11.85
N PHE A 17 -2.24 1.64 12.54
CA PHE A 17 -2.44 0.66 13.61
C PHE A 17 -3.83 0.05 13.47
N GLY A 18 -3.94 -1.04 12.73
CA GLY A 18 -5.21 -1.70 12.48
C GLY A 18 -5.04 -3.09 11.88
N GLY A 19 -6.13 -3.87 11.88
CA GLY A 19 -6.12 -5.22 11.33
C GLY A 19 -5.83 -5.24 9.83
N MET A 20 -6.25 -4.20 9.10
CA MET A 20 -6.02 -4.08 7.66
C MET A 20 -4.52 -3.90 7.36
N GLU A 21 -3.85 -3.02 8.09
CA GLU A 21 -2.41 -2.78 7.99
C GLU A 21 -1.60 -4.06 8.26
N THR A 22 -1.96 -4.80 9.31
CA THR A 22 -1.34 -6.09 9.63
C THR A 22 -1.50 -7.11 8.51
N VAL A 23 -2.70 -7.23 7.94
CA VAL A 23 -2.96 -8.16 6.83
C VAL A 23 -2.16 -7.76 5.60
N ILE A 24 -2.16 -6.48 5.22
CA ILE A 24 -1.43 -5.99 4.04
C ILE A 24 0.08 -6.23 4.20
N SER A 25 0.65 -5.89 5.36
CA SER A 25 2.07 -6.11 5.65
C SER A 25 2.43 -7.59 5.52
N ASN A 26 1.66 -8.49 6.15
CA ASN A 26 1.90 -9.93 6.10
C ASN A 26 1.82 -10.50 4.67
N VAL A 27 0.85 -10.03 3.88
CA VAL A 27 0.69 -10.45 2.48
C VAL A 27 1.86 -9.97 1.62
N ILE A 28 2.29 -8.71 1.79
CA ILE A 28 3.45 -8.16 1.08
C ILE A 28 4.71 -8.98 1.40
N HIS A 29 5.01 -9.20 2.67
CA HIS A 29 6.18 -9.99 3.06
C HIS A 29 6.10 -11.43 2.55
N THR A 30 4.91 -12.03 2.49
CA THR A 30 4.72 -13.37 1.91
C THR A 30 5.03 -13.38 0.41
N PHE A 31 4.57 -12.36 -0.34
CA PHE A 31 4.85 -12.24 -1.78
C PHE A 31 6.34 -12.01 -2.07
N GLU A 32 7.00 -11.15 -1.29
CA GLU A 32 8.42 -10.84 -1.51
C GLU A 32 9.36 -11.99 -1.13
N ASN A 33 8.92 -12.87 -0.22
CA ASN A 33 9.66 -14.07 0.18
C ASN A 33 9.26 -15.32 -0.63
N SER A 34 8.23 -15.24 -1.47
CA SER A 34 7.82 -16.35 -2.34
C SER A 34 8.85 -16.60 -3.45
N SER A 35 8.86 -17.81 -4.01
CA SER A 35 9.69 -18.15 -5.18
C SER A 35 8.77 -18.54 -6.33
N PRO A 36 8.75 -17.80 -7.46
CA PRO A 36 9.60 -16.64 -7.76
C PRO A 36 9.22 -15.37 -6.98
N LYS A 37 10.21 -14.56 -6.61
CA LYS A 37 10.02 -13.31 -5.87
C LYS A 37 9.09 -12.35 -6.63
N ILE A 38 8.06 -11.86 -5.93
CA ILE A 38 7.13 -10.85 -6.44
C ILE A 38 7.44 -9.54 -5.71
N ASN A 39 7.88 -8.51 -6.44
CA ASN A 39 8.20 -7.22 -5.84
C ASN A 39 6.92 -6.47 -5.47
N CYS A 40 6.84 -5.92 -4.27
CA CYS A 40 5.67 -5.20 -3.81
C CYS A 40 6.01 -3.74 -3.49
N GLU A 41 5.16 -2.81 -3.91
CA GLU A 41 5.27 -1.39 -3.56
C GLU A 41 3.90 -0.85 -3.11
N MET A 42 3.89 0.11 -2.20
CA MET A 42 2.67 0.79 -1.75
C MET A 42 2.59 2.23 -2.25
N PHE A 43 1.37 2.70 -2.52
CA PHE A 43 1.12 4.11 -2.83
C PHE A 43 -0.08 4.64 -2.02
N PHE A 44 0.14 5.73 -1.29
CA PHE A 44 -0.89 6.36 -0.47
C PHE A 44 -1.35 7.70 -1.03
N PHE A 45 -2.66 7.91 -1.03
CA PHE A 45 -3.27 9.24 -1.19
C PHE A 45 -3.51 9.85 0.20
N CYS A 46 -2.75 10.87 0.53
CA CYS A 46 -2.71 11.49 1.85
C CYS A 46 -3.37 12.87 1.84
N ARG A 47 -4.15 13.20 2.87
CA ARG A 47 -4.59 14.59 3.15
C ARG A 47 -3.68 15.31 4.14
N ASN A 48 -2.94 14.55 4.91
CA ASN A 48 -1.94 14.98 5.88
C ASN A 48 -0.97 13.80 6.12
N ASP A 49 0.10 14.04 6.86
CA ASP A 49 1.11 13.00 7.15
C ASP A 49 0.99 12.42 8.56
N LYS A 50 -0.24 12.21 9.05
CA LYS A 50 -0.49 11.67 10.40
C LYS A 50 -0.50 10.14 10.49
N MET A 51 -0.43 9.45 9.35
CA MET A 51 -0.39 7.98 9.30
C MET A 51 0.90 7.48 9.94
N ASP A 52 0.79 6.60 10.93
CA ASP A 52 1.97 5.95 11.50
C ASP A 52 2.61 5.01 10.47
N LYS A 53 3.94 5.04 10.39
CA LYS A 53 4.71 4.32 9.37
C LYS A 53 5.45 3.10 9.93
N ALA A 54 5.28 2.75 11.21
CA ALA A 54 5.93 1.59 11.80
C ALA A 54 5.55 0.28 11.11
N TRP A 55 4.29 0.16 10.66
CA TRP A 55 3.80 -1.01 9.92
C TRP A 55 4.34 -1.12 8.48
N LEU A 56 4.93 -0.05 7.95
CA LEU A 56 5.59 -0.02 6.63
C LEU A 56 7.08 -0.36 6.72
N LYS A 57 7.57 -0.81 7.87
CA LYS A 57 8.97 -1.23 8.03
C LYS A 57 9.29 -2.31 6.97
N GLU A 58 10.35 -2.08 6.20
CA GLU A 58 10.80 -2.95 5.09
C GLU A 58 9.84 -3.02 3.88
N ILE A 59 8.79 -2.20 3.84
CA ILE A 59 7.88 -2.09 2.69
C ILE A 59 8.19 -0.81 1.93
N LYS A 60 8.49 -0.91 0.63
CA LYS A 60 8.70 0.27 -0.22
C LYS A 60 7.37 0.97 -0.45
N TYR A 61 7.30 2.27 -0.16
CA TYR A 61 6.09 3.06 -0.38
C TYR A 61 6.39 4.46 -0.95
N ALA A 62 5.38 5.04 -1.59
CA ALA A 62 5.31 6.43 -2.00
C ALA A 62 4.00 7.06 -1.52
N GLN A 63 3.96 8.40 -1.47
CA GLN A 63 2.78 9.13 -1.02
C GLN A 63 2.53 10.33 -1.95
N SER A 64 1.25 10.64 -2.19
CA SER A 64 0.81 11.85 -2.86
C SER A 64 -0.16 12.61 -1.96
N PHE A 65 0.05 13.93 -1.85
CA PHE A 65 -0.77 14.78 -1.00
C PHE A 65 -1.80 15.53 -1.83
N SER A 66 -3.07 15.33 -1.53
CA SER A 66 -4.18 16.02 -2.19
C SER A 66 -5.39 16.11 -1.26
N ASN A 67 -6.13 17.21 -1.37
CA ASN A 67 -7.41 17.38 -0.67
C ASN A 67 -8.59 16.73 -1.42
N ILE A 68 -8.34 16.14 -2.60
CA ILE A 68 -9.36 15.45 -3.39
C ILE A 68 -9.68 14.11 -2.72
N LYS A 69 -10.94 13.94 -2.29
CA LYS A 69 -11.44 12.67 -1.77
C LYS A 69 -11.62 11.68 -2.93
N LEU A 70 -11.01 10.50 -2.84
CA LEU A 70 -11.38 9.40 -3.72
C LEU A 70 -12.81 8.98 -3.38
N SER A 71 -13.71 9.11 -4.35
CA SER A 71 -15.12 8.79 -4.17
C SER A 71 -15.62 8.00 -5.37
N PHE A 72 -16.56 7.09 -5.12
CA PHE A 72 -17.19 6.34 -6.19
C PHE A 72 -17.96 7.30 -7.10
N LEU A 73 -17.70 7.21 -8.41
CA LEU A 73 -18.58 7.80 -9.41
C LEU A 73 -19.95 7.13 -9.26
N ARG A 74 -20.94 7.90 -8.81
CA ARG A 74 -22.33 7.43 -8.82
C ARG A 74 -22.89 7.69 -10.22
N PRO A 75 -23.38 6.67 -10.95
CA PRO A 75 -24.19 6.93 -12.14
C PRO A 75 -25.44 7.70 -11.70
N SER A 76 -25.67 8.87 -12.29
CA SER A 76 -26.92 9.63 -12.19
C SER A 76 -28.00 9.01 -13.06
#